data_AF-A0A528A599-F1
#
_entry.id   AF-A0A528A599-F1
#
_cell.length_a   1.000
_cell.length_b   1.000
_cell.length_c   1.000
_cell.angle_alpha   90.00
_cell.angle_beta   90.00
_cell.angle_gamma   90.00
#
_symmetry.space_group_name_H-M   'P 1'
#
loop_
_entity.id
_entity.type
_entity.pdbx_description
1 polymer ?
#
loop_
_entity_poly.entity_id
_entity_poly.type
_entity_poly.pdbx_seq_one_letter_code
_entity_poly.pdbx_strand_id
1 'polypeptide(L)' 'MSAACRVATGSNVDPVVSAAQWLATGAADKTKAVIPQIRSRFNLSAIEAVAAIRESNLILAGAT' A
#
# COMPACT_ATOMS: atom_id res chain seq x y z
N MET A 1 22.18 7.00 15.52
CA MET A 1 20.86 7.04 16.18
C MET A 1 19.86 6.42 15.21
N SER A 2 19.62 5.10 15.31
CA SER A 2 18.72 4.36 14.41
C SER A 2 17.91 3.36 15.21
N ALA A 3 16.73 3.04 14.67
CA ALA A 3 15.69 2.13 15.16
C ALA A 3 14.67 2.77 16.12
N ALA A 4 13.54 3.20 15.57
CA ALA A 4 12.27 3.23 16.28
C ALA A 4 11.34 2.23 15.58
N CYS A 5 11.39 1.00 16.05
CA CYS A 5 10.40 -0.03 15.81
C CYS A 5 9.07 0.47 16.43
N ARG A 6 8.05 0.67 15.61
CA ARG A 6 6.67 0.76 16.10
C ARG A 6 5.82 -0.22 15.32
N VAL A 7 5.82 -1.45 15.81
CA VAL A 7 4.71 -2.38 15.62
C VAL A 7 3.48 -1.72 16.24
N ALA A 8 2.57 -1.25 15.39
CA ALA A 8 1.26 -0.77 15.81
C ALA A 8 0.26 -1.91 15.59
N THR A 9 0.09 -2.75 16.61
CA THR A 9 -1.04 -3.68 16.70
C THR A 9 -2.24 -2.95 17.30
N GLY A 10 -3.31 -2.79 16.53
CA GLY A 10 -4.63 -2.41 17.04
C GLY A 10 -5.52 -1.68 16.05
N SER A 11 -6.35 -2.44 15.31
CA SER A 11 -7.60 -2.00 14.65
C SER A 11 -7.60 -0.64 13.95
N ASN A 12 -6.49 -0.28 13.32
CA ASN A 12 -6.33 0.90 12.48
C ASN A 12 -5.90 0.36 11.12
N VAL A 13 -6.74 0.51 10.10
CA VAL A 13 -6.51 -0.12 8.79
C VAL A 13 -5.15 0.35 8.28
N ASP A 14 -4.17 -0.55 8.22
CA ASP A 14 -2.83 -0.20 7.78
C ASP A 14 -2.93 0.55 6.44
N PRO A 15 -2.36 1.76 6.32
CA PRO A 15 -2.53 2.57 5.11
C PRO A 15 -1.93 1.86 3.89
N VAL A 16 -0.93 0.99 4.10
CA VAL A 16 -0.37 0.08 3.09
C VAL A 16 -1.39 -0.97 2.64
N VAL A 17 -2.12 -1.59 3.57
CA VAL A 17 -3.17 -2.58 3.26
C VAL A 17 -4.36 -1.91 2.57
N SER A 18 -4.75 -0.71 3.02
CA SER A 18 -5.78 0.11 2.36
C SER A 18 -5.39 0.44 0.92
N ALA A 19 -4.13 0.84 0.70
CA ALA A 19 -3.61 1.10 -0.64
C ALA A 19 -3.57 -0.18 -1.49
N ALA A 20 -3.17 -1.31 -0.91
CA ALA A 20 -3.14 -2.60 -1.60
C ALA A 20 -4.53 -3.06 -2.07
N GLN A 21 -5.54 -2.92 -1.23
CA GLN A 21 -6.95 -3.20 -1.58
C GLN A 21 -7.47 -2.24 -2.65
N TRP A 22 -7.12 -0.94 -2.54
CA TRP A 22 -7.46 0.05 -3.55
C TRP A 22 -6.84 -0.26 -4.92
N LEU A 23 -5.60 -0.76 -4.94
CA LEU A 23 -4.96 -1.25 -6.17
C LEU A 23 -5.63 -2.52 -6.71
N ALA A 24 -5.96 -3.47 -5.83
CA ALA A 24 -6.56 -4.75 -6.21
C ALA A 24 -7.98 -4.59 -6.79
N THR A 25 -8.73 -3.58 -6.35
CA THR A 25 -10.05 -3.24 -6.92
C THR A 25 -9.96 -2.52 -8.27
N GLY A 26 -8.75 -2.22 -8.77
CA GLY A 26 -8.53 -1.54 -10.05
C GLY A 26 -8.83 -0.05 -10.04
N ALA A 27 -8.89 0.58 -8.86
CA ALA A 27 -9.23 1.99 -8.71
C ALA A 27 -8.07 2.96 -9.04
N ALA A 28 -6.88 2.44 -9.35
CA ALA A 28 -5.75 3.22 -9.84
C ALA A 28 -5.86 3.55 -11.33
N ASP A 29 -5.47 4.77 -11.69
CA ASP A 29 -5.40 5.21 -13.09
C ASP A 29 -4.21 4.53 -13.77
N LYS A 30 -4.50 3.60 -14.69
CA LYS A 30 -3.49 2.83 -15.44
C LYS A 30 -2.72 3.66 -16.46
N THR A 31 -3.19 4.87 -16.78
CA THR A 31 -2.49 5.80 -17.69
C THR A 31 -1.38 6.58 -16.99
N LYS A 32 -1.31 6.53 -15.65
CA LYS A 32 -0.35 7.25 -14.83
C LYS A 32 0.48 6.29 -13.99
N ALA A 33 1.65 6.74 -13.57
CA ALA A 33 2.49 5.97 -12.66
C ALA A 33 1.75 5.72 -11.34
N VAL A 34 1.79 4.47 -10.87
CA VAL A 34 1.03 4.01 -9.69
C VAL A 34 1.62 4.55 -8.38
N ILE A 35 2.94 4.58 -8.25
CA ILE A 35 3.61 5.04 -7.01
C ILE A 35 3.24 6.49 -6.65
N PRO A 36 3.33 7.50 -7.55
CA PRO A 36 2.90 8.86 -7.23
C PRO A 36 1.43 8.95 -6.81
N GLN A 37 0.54 8.14 -7.39
CA GLN A 37 -0.87 8.10 -7.00
C GLN A 37 -1.06 7.58 -5.58
N ILE A 38 -0.40 6.48 -5.23
CA ILE A 38 -0.44 5.92 -3.87
C ILE A 38 0.08 6.93 -2.86
N ARG A 39 1.24 7.54 -3.15
CA ARG A 39 1.86 8.55 -2.28
C ARG A 39 0.95 9.76 -2.08
N SER A 40 0.32 10.26 -3.14
CA SER A 40 -0.59 11.41 -3.06
C SER A 40 -1.90 11.10 -2.34
N ARG A 41 -2.40 9.86 -2.43
CA ARG A 41 -3.72 9.48 -1.90
C ARG A 41 -3.67 9.01 -0.45
N PHE A 42 -2.65 8.22 -0.10
CA PHE A 42 -2.51 7.59 1.21
C PHE A 42 -1.40 8.23 2.06
N ASN A 43 -0.75 9.29 1.55
CA ASN A 43 0.36 9.98 2.19
C ASN A 43 1.52 9.05 2.59
N LEU A 44 1.75 8.02 1.77
CA LEU A 44 2.77 6.99 1.98
C LEU A 44 4.13 7.40 1.40
N SER A 45 5.19 6.83 1.95
CA SER A 45 6.53 6.86 1.36
C SER A 45 6.62 5.98 0.11
N ALA A 46 7.70 6.13 -0.66
CA ALA A 46 7.93 5.30 -1.85
C ALA A 46 8.09 3.81 -1.48
N ILE A 47 8.71 3.50 -0.33
CA ILE A 47 8.92 2.14 0.15
C ILE A 47 7.57 1.49 0.51
N GLU A 48 6.73 2.22 1.23
CA GLU A 48 5.37 1.77 1.59
C GLU A 48 4.48 1.60 0.36
N ALA A 49 4.63 2.46 -0.66
CA ALA A 49 3.92 2.31 -1.93
C ALA A 49 4.33 1.02 -2.67
N VAL A 50 5.61 0.65 -2.64
CA VAL A 50 6.08 -0.62 -3.21
C VAL A 50 5.54 -1.81 -2.41
N ALA A 51 5.50 -1.71 -1.08
CA ALA A 51 4.89 -2.73 -0.24
C ALA A 51 3.40 -2.93 -0.57
N ALA A 52 2.66 -1.84 -0.78
CA ALA A 52 1.26 -1.88 -1.18
C ALA A 52 1.05 -2.54 -2.56
N ILE A 53 1.95 -2.29 -3.53
CA ILE A 53 1.91 -2.95 -4.85
C ILE A 53 2.15 -4.45 -4.71
N ARG A 54 3.15 -4.85 -3.92
CA ARG A 54 3.43 -6.26 -3.64
C ARG A 54 2.20 -6.93 -3.03
N GLU A 55 1.62 -6.32 -2.02
CA GLU A 55 0.45 -6.84 -1.31
C GLU A 55 -0.78 -6.92 -2.22
N SER A 56 -0.99 -5.92 -3.08
CA SER A 56 -2.05 -5.95 -4.09
C SER A 56 -1.93 -7.14 -5.03
N ASN A 57 -0.71 -7.45 -5.47
CA ASN A 57 -0.46 -8.62 -6.33
C ASN A 57 -0.75 -9.95 -5.60
N LEU A 58 -0.48 -10.04 -4.29
CA LEU A 58 -0.83 -11.23 -3.49
C LEU A 58 -2.35 -11.40 -3.38
N ILE A 59 -3.07 -10.31 -3.13
CA ILE A 59 -4.54 -10.28 -3.11
C ILE A 59 -5.11 -10.73 -4.45
N LEU A 60 -4.58 -10.19 -5.56
CA LEU A 60 -5.00 -10.57 -6.92
C LEU A 60 -4.67 -12.02 -7.28
N ALA A 61 -3.58 -12.56 -6.74
CA ALA A 61 -3.19 -13.94 -6.94
C ALA A 61 -4.03 -14.93 -6.10
N GLY A 62 -4.90 -14.44 -5.22
CA GLY A 62 -5.68 -15.29 -4.30
C GLY A 62 -4.81 -15.97 -3.23
N ALA A 63 -3.60 -15.45 -2.98
CA ALA A 63 -2.74 -15.89 -1.90
C ALA A 63 -3.17 -15.18 -0.61
N THR A 64 -4.33 -15.57 -0.08
CA THR A 64 -4.88 -15.09 1.20
C THR A 64 -4.96 -16.21 2.21
#